data_AF-A0A242D8W3-F1
#
_entry.id   AF-A0A242D8W3-F1
#
_cell.length_a   1.000
_cell.length_b   1.000
_cell.length_c   1.000
_cell.angle_alpha   90.00
_cell.angle_beta   90.00
_cell.angle_gamma   90.00
#
_symmetry.space_group_name_H-M   'P 1'
#
loop_
_entity.id
_entity.type
_entity.pdbx_description
1 polymer ?
#
loop_
_entity_poly.entity_id
_entity_poly.type
_entity_poly.pdbx_seq_one_letter_code
_entity_poly.pdbx_strand_id
1 'polypeptide(L)'
;MKLIDVKRKYGLNQNTFYGWLRENQLIVKEITGYVVGPNALEGMETSTNKRVNEDGEVLITTQVTIDNQKVPQLLERYETSGLPKLYSQQKQNDEQEKMSIIDVAKRLTILEKQVYILTEQLAITMKQNSREHE
;
A
#
# COMPACT_ATOMS: atom_id res chain seq x y z
N MET A 1 6.18 -13.52 -7.54
CA MET A 1 5.86 -12.15 -8.00
C MET A 1 7.14 -11.37 -8.32
N LYS A 2 7.17 -10.54 -9.38
CA LYS A 2 8.35 -9.71 -9.67
C LYS A 2 8.46 -8.56 -8.66
N LEU A 3 9.67 -8.12 -8.34
CA LEU A 3 9.86 -6.99 -7.40
C LEU A 3 9.18 -5.70 -7.86
N ILE A 4 9.07 -5.48 -9.19
CA ILE A 4 8.33 -4.34 -9.74
C ILE A 4 6.84 -4.41 -9.43
N ASP A 5 6.27 -5.61 -9.40
CA ASP A 5 4.87 -5.84 -9.07
C ASP A 5 4.63 -5.68 -7.57
N VAL A 6 5.58 -6.10 -6.72
CA VAL A 6 5.56 -5.81 -5.28
C VAL A 6 5.56 -4.29 -5.06
N LYS A 7 6.50 -3.58 -5.68
CA LYS A 7 6.58 -2.11 -5.58
C LYS A 7 5.27 -1.44 -5.98
N ARG A 8 4.64 -1.88 -7.08
CA ARG A 8 3.37 -1.34 -7.56
C ARG A 8 2.21 -1.66 -6.63
N LYS A 9 2.05 -2.94 -6.29
CA LYS A 9 0.93 -3.43 -5.46
C LYS A 9 0.90 -2.79 -4.08
N TYR A 10 2.07 -2.56 -3.48
CA TYR A 10 2.19 -1.99 -2.14
C TYR A 10 2.52 -0.49 -2.16
N GLY A 11 2.51 0.16 -3.33
CA GLY A 11 2.76 1.60 -3.48
C GLY A 11 4.07 2.06 -2.86
N LEU A 12 5.14 1.27 -3.00
CA LEU A 12 6.45 1.58 -2.43
C LEU A 12 7.15 2.67 -3.25
N ASN A 13 7.98 3.48 -2.60
CA ASN A 13 8.83 4.41 -3.30
C ASN A 13 9.90 3.65 -4.09
N GLN A 14 10.03 3.92 -5.39
CA GLN A 14 10.95 3.17 -6.25
C GLN A 14 12.42 3.35 -5.84
N ASN A 15 12.84 4.58 -5.59
CA ASN A 15 14.25 4.87 -5.30
C ASN A 15 14.64 4.32 -3.93
N THR A 16 13.78 4.51 -2.93
CA THR A 16 14.00 3.99 -1.57
C THR A 16 13.98 2.46 -1.57
N PHE A 17 13.00 1.83 -2.21
CA PHE A 17 12.86 0.38 -2.21
C PHE A 17 14.02 -0.33 -2.91
N TYR A 18 14.36 0.07 -4.14
CA TYR A 18 15.50 -0.53 -4.86
C TYR A 18 16.86 -0.07 -4.33
N GLY A 19 16.94 1.07 -3.64
CA GLY A 19 18.11 1.48 -2.87
C GLY A 19 18.36 0.50 -1.72
N TRP A 20 17.36 0.34 -0.85
CA TRP A 20 17.40 -0.57 0.29
C TRP A 20 17.74 -2.02 -0.10
N LEU A 21 17.09 -2.54 -1.15
CA LEU A 21 17.35 -3.90 -1.65
C LEU A 21 18.82 -4.10 -2.06
N ARG A 22 19.46 -3.07 -2.64
CA ARG A 22 20.88 -3.13 -3.03
C ARG A 22 21.81 -2.97 -1.84
N GLU A 23 21.52 -2.01 -0.96
CA GLU A 23 22.32 -1.74 0.24
C GLU A 23 22.39 -2.95 1.17
N ASN A 24 21.28 -3.68 1.31
CA ASN A 24 21.21 -4.91 2.09
C ASN A 24 21.70 -6.15 1.33
N GLN A 25 22.17 -5.99 0.09
CA GLN A 25 22.65 -7.06 -0.78
C GLN A 25 21.60 -8.15 -1.02
N LEU A 26 20.32 -7.78 -1.04
CA LEU A 26 19.19 -8.65 -1.41
C LEU A 26 19.14 -8.83 -2.93
N ILE A 27 19.54 -7.81 -3.67
CA ILE A 27 19.70 -7.84 -5.12
C ILE A 27 21.04 -7.21 -5.52
N VAL A 28 21.57 -7.64 -6.65
CA VAL A 28 22.77 -7.05 -7.29
C VAL A 28 22.40 -6.58 -8.69
N LYS A 29 22.96 -5.43 -9.10
CA LYS A 29 22.78 -4.91 -10.45
C LYS A 29 23.87 -5.47 -11.36
N GLU A 30 23.47 -6.17 -12.40
CA GLU A 30 24.32 -6.68 -13.46
C GLU A 30 24.04 -5.97 -14.79
N ILE A 31 24.86 -6.28 -15.81
CA ILE A 31 24.72 -5.73 -17.17
C ILE A 31 23.34 -6.04 -17.75
N THR A 32 22.81 -7.24 -17.50
CA THR A 32 21.52 -7.70 -18.02
C THR A 32 20.32 -7.26 -17.17
N GLY A 33 20.53 -6.66 -16.00
CA GLY A 33 19.43 -6.25 -15.11
C GLY A 33 19.74 -6.49 -13.63
N TYR A 34 18.77 -7.08 -12.91
CA TYR A 34 18.94 -7.40 -11.49
C TYR A 34 18.95 -8.91 -11.27
N VAL A 35 19.84 -9.35 -10.38
CA VAL A 35 19.95 -10.73 -9.92
C VAL A 35 19.85 -10.80 -8.39
N VAL A 36 19.55 -11.98 -7.86
CA VAL A 36 19.54 -12.23 -6.41
C VAL A 36 20.93 -11.97 -5.83
N GLY A 37 20.97 -11.25 -4.71
CA GLY A 37 22.21 -10.97 -4.00
C GLY A 37 22.56 -12.02 -2.95
N PRO A 38 23.74 -11.91 -2.33
CA PRO A 38 24.23 -12.88 -1.35
C PRO A 38 23.35 -12.98 -0.09
N ASN A 39 22.62 -11.92 0.24
CA ASN A 39 21.71 -11.89 1.40
C ASN A 39 20.25 -12.10 1.00
N ALA A 40 19.99 -12.61 -0.21
CA ALA A 40 18.64 -12.83 -0.71
C ALA A 40 17.77 -13.61 0.30
N LEU A 41 16.51 -13.20 0.43
CA LEU A 41 15.56 -13.93 1.24
C LEU A 41 15.24 -15.27 0.59
N GLU A 42 14.85 -16.23 1.41
CA GLU A 42 14.26 -17.47 0.93
C GLU A 42 13.07 -17.17 0.01
N GLY A 43 13.01 -17.87 -1.12
CA GLY A 43 11.99 -17.67 -2.15
C GLY A 43 12.28 -16.50 -3.11
N MET A 44 13.45 -15.85 -3.03
CA MET A 44 13.91 -14.94 -4.07
C MET A 44 14.66 -15.68 -5.17
N GLU A 45 14.35 -15.36 -6.42
CA GLU A 45 14.93 -16.02 -7.60
C GLU A 45 15.25 -15.01 -8.71
N THR A 46 16.26 -15.35 -9.53
CA THR A 46 16.58 -14.59 -10.74
C THR A 46 15.83 -15.19 -11.92
N SER A 47 14.90 -14.43 -12.48
CA SER A 47 14.20 -14.75 -13.73
C SER A 47 14.96 -14.15 -14.90
N THR A 48 15.35 -14.99 -15.86
CA THR A 48 16.04 -14.58 -17.09
C THR A 48 15.06 -14.64 -18.26
N ASN A 49 15.01 -13.58 -19.06
CA ASN A 49 14.24 -13.52 -20.30
C ASN A 49 15.17 -13.26 -21.48
N LYS A 50 15.02 -14.06 -22.53
CA LYS A 50 15.79 -13.97 -23.78
C LYS A 50 14.84 -13.60 -24.90
N ARG A 51 15.15 -12.53 -25.63
CA ARG A 51 14.39 -12.11 -26.81
C ARG A 51 15.32 -11.79 -27.96
N VAL A 52 14.88 -12.04 -29.18
CA VAL A 52 15.59 -11.64 -30.39
C VAL A 52 15.07 -10.26 -30.81
N ASN A 53 15.96 -9.32 -31.12
CA ASN A 53 15.58 -8.00 -31.66
C ASN A 53 15.37 -8.07 -33.19
N GLU A 54 15.00 -6.94 -33.79
CA GLU A 54 14.75 -6.85 -35.24
C GLU A 54 16.03 -7.10 -36.08
N ASP A 55 17.20 -6.89 -35.48
CA ASP A 55 18.52 -7.11 -36.09
C ASP A 55 19.00 -8.58 -35.97
N GLY A 56 18.22 -9.47 -35.36
CA GLY A 56 18.60 -10.87 -35.13
C GLY A 56 19.52 -11.11 -33.93
N GLU A 57 19.84 -10.08 -33.15
CA GLU A 57 20.64 -10.19 -31.93
C GLU A 57 19.82 -10.70 -30.74
N VAL A 58 20.44 -11.52 -29.89
CA VAL A 58 19.81 -12.05 -28.68
C VAL A 58 20.03 -11.10 -27.51
N LEU A 59 18.96 -10.44 -27.06
CA LEU A 59 18.96 -9.66 -25.83
C LEU A 59 18.60 -10.53 -24.63
N ILE A 60 19.49 -10.56 -23.63
CA ILE A 60 19.26 -11.23 -22.34
C ILE A 60 18.93 -10.18 -21.30
N THR A 61 17.82 -10.36 -20.59
CA THR A 61 17.39 -9.48 -19.49
C THR A 61 17.13 -10.29 -18.23
N THR A 62 17.60 -9.80 -17.08
CA THR A 62 17.42 -10.44 -15.77
C THR A 62 16.58 -9.57 -14.85
N GLN A 63 15.68 -10.22 -14.11
CA GLN A 63 14.81 -9.59 -13.13
C GLN A 63 14.67 -10.49 -11.91
N VAL A 64 14.50 -9.90 -10.73
CA VAL A 64 14.30 -10.66 -9.50
C VAL A 64 12.82 -10.86 -9.21
N THR A 65 12.47 -12.09 -8.84
CA THR A 65 11.16 -12.51 -8.34
C THR A 65 11.26 -12.95 -6.89
N ILE A 66 10.15 -12.85 -6.17
CA ILE A 66 10.00 -13.39 -4.81
C ILE A 66 8.69 -14.19 -4.71
N ASP A 67 8.70 -15.28 -3.97
CA ASP A 67 7.51 -16.05 -3.64
C ASP A 67 6.45 -15.20 -2.98
N ASN A 68 5.20 -15.36 -3.41
CA ASN A 68 4.08 -14.55 -2.92
C ASN A 68 3.89 -14.71 -1.41
N GLN A 69 4.19 -15.90 -0.87
CA GLN A 69 4.11 -16.20 0.56
C GLN A 69 5.19 -15.47 1.39
N LYS A 70 6.30 -15.08 0.77
CA LYS A 70 7.44 -14.41 1.41
C LYS A 70 7.41 -12.89 1.27
N VAL A 71 6.50 -12.34 0.44
CA VAL A 71 6.30 -10.90 0.28
C VAL A 71 6.02 -10.18 1.62
N PRO A 72 5.16 -10.70 2.53
CA PRO A 72 4.93 -10.04 3.82
C PRO A 72 6.22 -9.88 4.64
N GLN A 73 7.07 -10.90 4.66
CA GLN A 73 8.35 -10.85 5.36
C GLN A 73 9.31 -9.81 4.75
N LEU A 74 9.33 -9.69 3.43
CA LEU A 74 10.10 -8.66 2.74
C LEU A 74 9.63 -7.25 3.13
N LEU A 75 8.31 -7.03 3.18
CA LEU A 75 7.72 -5.75 3.55
C LEU A 75 8.00 -5.39 5.00
N GLU A 76 7.87 -6.34 5.93
CA GLU A 76 8.19 -6.12 7.35
C GLU A 76 9.64 -5.67 7.54
N ARG A 77 10.60 -6.32 6.88
CA ARG A 77 12.02 -5.90 6.91
C ARG A 77 12.24 -4.53 6.28
N TYR A 78 11.49 -4.20 5.22
CA TYR A 78 11.59 -2.90 4.57
C TYR A 78 11.00 -1.78 5.45
N GLU A 79 9.87 -2.03 6.11
CA GLU A 79 9.20 -1.06 6.99
C GLU A 79 10.01 -0.79 8.27
N THR A 80 10.67 -1.83 8.80
CA THR A 80 11.55 -1.72 9.98
C THR A 80 12.92 -1.13 9.65
N SER A 81 13.24 -0.86 8.38
CA SER A 81 14.53 -0.30 7.96
C SER A 81 14.80 1.13 8.46
N GLY A 82 13.76 1.86 8.88
CA GLY A 82 13.88 3.25 9.33
C GLY A 82 14.13 4.27 8.20
N LEU A 83 14.07 3.86 6.94
CA LEU A 83 14.32 4.75 5.81
C LEU A 83 13.20 5.80 5.64
N PRO A 84 13.53 7.05 5.27
CA PRO A 84 12.53 8.05 4.95
C PRO A 84 11.83 7.72 3.61
N LYS A 85 10.58 8.16 3.45
CA LYS A 85 9.82 8.05 2.19
C LYS A 85 9.68 6.60 1.69
N LEU A 86 9.25 5.69 2.56
CA LEU A 86 9.05 4.27 2.22
C LEU A 86 8.01 4.07 1.12
N TYR A 87 6.99 4.93 1.08
CA TYR A 87 5.85 4.86 0.17
C TYR A 87 5.88 5.97 -0.89
N SER A 88 5.19 5.74 -2.00
CA SER A 88 4.97 6.75 -3.02
C SER A 88 4.01 7.83 -2.50
N GLN A 89 4.14 9.06 -3.03
CA GLN A 89 3.23 10.15 -2.69
C GLN A 89 1.76 9.79 -2.96
N GLN A 90 1.50 9.05 -4.03
CA GLN A 90 0.15 8.58 -4.36
C GLN A 90 -0.43 7.70 -3.24
N LYS A 91 0.34 6.74 -2.71
CA LYS A 91 -0.14 5.90 -1.60
C LYS A 91 -0.35 6.71 -0.32
N GLN A 92 0.49 7.71 -0.06
CA GLN A 92 0.33 8.60 1.09
C GLN A 92 -0.96 9.43 0.99
N ASN A 93 -1.29 9.91 -0.21
CA ASN A 93 -2.54 10.63 -0.45
C ASN A 93 -3.75 9.70 -0.28
N ASP A 94 -3.69 8.47 -0.79
CA ASP A 94 -4.76 7.48 -0.63
C ASP A 94 -5.02 7.14 0.85
N GLU A 95 -3.97 7.04 1.68
CA GLU A 95 -4.09 6.82 3.12
C GLU A 95 -4.68 8.03 3.85
N GLN A 96 -4.27 9.24 3.48
CA GLN A 96 -4.86 10.48 4.01
C GLN A 96 -6.34 10.62 3.65
N GLU A 97 -6.71 10.29 2.41
CA GLU A 97 -8.09 10.32 1.93
C GLU A 97 -8.94 9.29 2.68
N LYS A 98 -8.44 8.06 2.90
CA LYS A 98 -9.11 7.05 3.73
C LYS A 98 -9.33 7.50 5.16
N MET A 99 -8.32 8.13 5.78
CA MET A 99 -8.46 8.71 7.12
C MET A 99 -9.53 9.79 7.16
N SER A 100 -9.57 10.67 6.15
CA SER A 100 -10.60 11.71 6.00
C SER A 100 -12.00 11.09 5.90
N ILE A 101 -12.17 10.05 5.08
CA ILE A 101 -13.46 9.34 4.94
C ILE A 101 -13.91 8.73 6.26
N ILE A 102 -12.99 8.10 7.02
CA ILE A 102 -13.30 7.53 8.34
C ILE A 102 -13.75 8.62 9.32
N ASP A 103 -13.10 9.80 9.29
CA ASP A 103 -13.49 10.92 10.15
C ASP A 103 -14.88 11.47 9.77
N VAL A 104 -15.15 11.61 8.47
CA VAL A 104 -16.47 12.01 7.96
C VAL A 104 -17.54 10.99 8.38
N ALA A 105 -17.28 9.69 8.26
CA ALA A 105 -18.22 8.64 8.66
C ALA A 105 -18.56 8.72 10.16
N LYS A 106 -17.56 8.95 11.02
CA LYS A 106 -17.79 9.16 12.47
C LYS A 106 -18.68 10.37 12.74
N ARG A 107 -18.41 11.49 12.06
CA ARG A 107 -19.22 12.72 12.19
C ARG A 107 -20.67 12.47 11.75
N LEU A 108 -20.86 11.70 10.69
CA LEU A 108 -22.18 11.34 10.17
C LEU A 108 -22.97 10.49 11.17
N THR A 109 -22.33 9.50 11.80
CA THR A 109 -22.95 8.71 12.88
C THR A 109 -23.33 9.57 14.10
N ILE A 110 -22.53 10.58 14.44
CA ILE A 110 -22.87 11.52 15.52
C ILE A 110 -24.09 12.36 15.14
N LEU A 111 -24.13 12.88 13.92
CA LEU A 111 -25.26 13.66 13.40
C LEU A 111 -26.55 12.85 13.37
N GLU A 112 -26.51 11.59 12.92
CA GLU A 112 -27.66 10.69 12.94
C GLU A 112 -28.23 10.52 14.35
N LYS A 113 -27.37 10.32 15.35
CA LYS A 113 -27.80 10.24 16.75
C LYS A 113 -28.42 11.54 17.26
N GLN A 114 -27.86 12.68 16.90
CA GLN A 114 -28.39 13.98 17.30
C GLN A 114 -29.76 14.24 16.68
N VAL A 115 -29.94 13.95 15.39
CA VAL A 115 -31.23 14.06 14.71
C VAL A 115 -32.27 13.18 15.38
N TYR A 116 -31.91 11.93 15.72
CA TYR A 116 -32.81 11.03 16.43
C TYR A 116 -33.26 11.59 17.79
N ILE A 117 -32.32 12.08 18.60
CA ILE A 117 -32.63 12.68 19.91
C ILE A 117 -33.55 13.90 19.75
N LEU A 118 -33.27 14.77 18.77
CA LEU A 118 -34.09 15.95 18.50
C LEU A 118 -35.52 15.56 18.07
N THR A 119 -35.66 14.52 17.24
CA THR A 119 -36.99 14.03 16.83
C THR A 119 -37.79 13.47 18.01
N GLU A 120 -37.16 12.73 18.92
CA GLU A 120 -37.80 12.24 20.15
C GLU A 120 -38.23 13.40 21.05
N GLN A 121 -37.36 14.40 21.26
CA GLN A 121 -37.68 15.60 22.05
C GLN A 121 -38.85 16.41 21.45
N LEU A 122 -38.91 16.52 20.12
CA LEU A 122 -40.02 17.17 19.44
C LEU A 122 -41.34 16.41 19.64
N ALA A 123 -41.31 15.08 19.54
CA ALA A 123 -42.49 14.25 19.78
C ALA A 123 -43.01 14.37 21.22
N ILE A 124 -42.10 14.48 22.19
CA ILE A 124 -42.45 14.68 23.61
C ILE A 124 -43.10 16.06 23.83
N THR A 125 -42.49 17.13 23.31
CA THR A 125 -43.02 18.49 23.47
C THR A 125 -44.38 18.67 22.77
N MET A 126 -44.56 18.09 21.57
CA MET A 126 -45.87 18.09 20.90
C MET A 126 -46.95 17.36 21.71
N LYS A 127 -46.63 16.22 22.34
CA LYS A 127 -47.58 15.51 23.22
C LYS A 127 -47.92 16.30 24.48
N GLN A 128 -46.97 17.06 25.04
CA GLN A 128 -47.18 17.90 26.21
C GLN A 128 -48.08 19.10 25.89
N ASN A 129 -47.80 19.83 24.82
CA ASN A 129 -48.65 20.96 24.38
C ASN A 129 -50.09 20.53 24.05
N SER A 130 -50.27 19.31 23.55
CA SER A 130 -51.61 18.78 23.23
C SER A 130 -52.45 18.50 24.48
N ARG A 131 -51.81 18.24 25.64
CA ARG A 131 -52.47 17.94 26.93
C ARG A 131 -52.74 19.18 27.76
N GLU A 132 -52.07 20.31 27.51
CA GLU A 132 -52.31 21.59 28.19
C GLU A 132 -53.47 22.38 27.56
N HIS A 133 -54.00 21.94 26.41
CA HIS A 133 -55.10 22.58 25.67
C HIS A 133 -56.42 21.78 25.67
N GLU A 134 -56.53 20.69 26.46
CA GLU A 134 -57.79 20.01 26.82
C GLU A 134 -58.28 20.46 28.20
#